data_AF-A0AAE3LZ28-F1
#
_entry.id   AF-A0AAE3LZ28-F1
#
_cell.length_a   1.000
_cell.length_b   1.000
_cell.length_c   1.000
_cell.angle_alpha   90.00
_cell.angle_beta   90.00
_cell.angle_gamma   90.00
#
_symmetry.space_group_name_H-M   'P 1'
#
loop_
_entity.id
_entity.type
_entity.pdbx_description
1 polymer ?
#
loop_
_entity_poly.entity_id
_entity_poly.type
_entity_poly.pdbx_seq_one_letter_code
_entity_poly.pdbx_strand_id
1 'polypeptide(L)' 'MALIEHFDSGDDTHPIDLVEHIAEHHAWEFDRIHDDQIAFQVEGQWR' A
#
# COMPACT_ATOMS: atom_id res chain seq x y z
N MET A 1 -18.38 -3.72 5.35
CA MET A 1 -17.48 -4.54 4.51
C MET A 1 -16.49 -3.57 3.90
N ALA A 2 -15.21 -3.70 4.22
CA ALA A 2 -14.17 -2.80 3.71
C ALA A 2 -14.09 -2.95 2.18
N LEU A 3 -14.11 -1.81 1.49
CA LEU A 3 -14.04 -1.67 0.04
C LEU A 3 -12.61 -2.00 -0.43
N ILE A 4 -12.27 -3.29 -0.40
CA ILE A 4 -11.17 -3.81 -1.20
C ILE A 4 -11.87 -4.33 -2.46
N GLU A 5 -12.24 -3.39 -3.33
CA GLU A 5 -12.57 -3.73 -4.70
C GLU A 5 -11.33 -4.38 -5.30
N HIS A 6 -11.53 -5.58 -5.79
CA HIS A 6 -10.57 -6.42 -6.48
C HIS A 6 -9.75 -5.57 -7.47
N PHE A 7 -8.48 -5.28 -7.14
CA PHE A 7 -7.49 -4.80 -8.10
C PHE A 7 -7.14 -5.96 -9.04
N ASP A 8 -8.11 -6.33 -9.86
CA ASP A 8 -7.96 -7.28 -10.97
C ASP A 8 -7.93 -6.42 -12.23
N SER A 9 -6.73 -5.91 -12.56
CA SER A 9 -6.56 -4.92 -13.63
C SER A 9 -5.18 -5.02 -14.29
N GLY A 10 -4.85 -6.19 -14.85
CA GLY A 10 -4.05 -6.28 -16.07
C GLY A 10 -2.60 -5.79 -16.06
N ASP A 11 -1.99 -5.57 -14.90
CA ASP A 11 -0.57 -5.23 -14.76
C ASP A 11 -0.01 -6.16 -13.68
N ASP A 12 1.06 -6.90 -13.96
CA ASP A 12 1.73 -7.88 -13.06
C ASP A 12 2.33 -7.23 -11.78
N THR A 13 1.85 -6.06 -11.38
CA THR A 13 2.35 -5.28 -10.26
C THR A 13 1.73 -5.80 -8.95
N HIS A 14 2.58 -6.31 -8.07
CA HIS A 14 2.16 -6.84 -6.78
C HIS A 14 1.57 -5.71 -5.91
N PRO A 15 0.41 -5.91 -5.25
CA PRO A 15 -0.24 -4.85 -4.47
C PRO A 15 0.62 -4.26 -3.35
N ILE A 16 1.53 -5.06 -2.79
CA ILE A 16 2.48 -4.56 -1.77
C ILE A 16 3.49 -3.61 -2.39
N ASP A 17 4.01 -3.91 -3.57
CA ASP A 17 5.01 -3.08 -4.24
C ASP A 17 4.40 -1.69 -4.58
N LEU A 18 3.10 -1.65 -4.89
CA LEU A 18 2.37 -0.39 -5.03
C LEU A 18 2.34 0.42 -3.72
N VAL A 19 2.06 -0.23 -2.58
CA VAL A 19 2.04 0.44 -1.27
C VAL A 19 3.43 0.93 -0.89
N GLU A 20 4.48 0.13 -1.13
CA GLU A 20 5.88 0.53 -0.92
C GLU A 20 6.21 1.77 -1.77
N HIS A 21 5.86 1.77 -3.06
CA HIS A 21 6.11 2.90 -3.94
C HIS A 21 5.42 4.19 -3.47
N ILE A 22 4.17 4.09 -3.01
CA ILE A 22 3.44 5.23 -2.44
C ILE A 22 4.13 5.71 -1.17
N ALA A 23 4.49 4.80 -0.26
CA ALA A 23 5.13 5.16 1.00
C ALA A 23 6.50 5.82 0.77
N GLU A 24 7.33 5.30 -0.15
CA GLU A 24 8.60 5.91 -0.56
C GLU A 24 8.41 7.30 -1.14
N HIS A 25 7.45 7.46 -2.06
CA HIS A 25 7.16 8.76 -2.68
C HIS A 25 6.71 9.81 -1.65
N HIS A 26 5.97 9.39 -0.63
CA HIS A 26 5.52 10.25 0.47
C HIS A 26 6.51 10.33 1.64
N ALA A 27 7.65 9.65 1.57
CA ALA A 27 8.62 9.50 2.66
C ALA A 27 7.97 9.02 3.98
N TRP A 28 6.96 8.16 3.87
CA TRP A 28 6.30 7.51 5.00
C TRP A 28 7.12 6.32 5.51
N GLU A 29 7.03 6.05 6.80
CA GLU A 29 7.62 4.85 7.38
C GLU A 29 6.74 3.63 7.05
N PHE A 30 7.38 2.57 6.55
CA PHE A 30 6.73 1.30 6.26
C PHE A 30 7.66 0.12 6.59
N ASP A 31 7.05 -1.03 6.85
CA ASP A 31 7.73 -2.29 7.15
C ASP A 31 7.03 -3.44 6.42
N ARG A 32 7.79 -4.16 5.59
CA ARG A 32 7.32 -5.35 4.88
C ARG A 32 7.51 -6.57 5.78
N ILE A 33 6.41 -7.04 6.36
CA ILE A 33 6.42 -8.14 7.32
C ILE A 33 6.51 -9.49 6.58
N HIS A 34 5.73 -9.64 5.49
CA HIS A 34 5.68 -10.85 4.66
C HIS A 34 5.51 -10.50 3.18
N ASP A 35 5.67 -11.49 2.30
CA ASP A 35 5.47 -11.32 0.87
C ASP A 35 4.03 -10.92 0.51
N ASP A 36 3.06 -11.17 1.39
CA ASP A 36 1.64 -10.85 1.28
C ASP A 36 1.15 -9.85 2.36
N GLN A 37 2.07 -9.25 3.15
CA GLN A 37 1.72 -8.31 4.21
C GLN A 37 2.72 -7.14 4.39
N ILE A 38 2.18 -5.93 4.53
CA ILE A 38 2.92 -4.69 4.81
C ILE A 38 2.21 -3.85 5.88
N ALA A 39 2.99 -3.19 6.74
CA ALA A 39 2.53 -2.16 7.66
C ALA A 39 3.12 -0.81 7.26
N PHE A 40 2.36 0.28 7.36
CA PHE A 40 2.83 1.63 7.01
C PHE A 40 2.09 2.70 7.80
N GLN A 41 2.75 3.84 8.03
CA GLN A 41 2.21 4.97 8.77
C GLN A 41 1.91 6.13 7.84
N VAL A 42 0.63 6.53 7.79
CA VAL A 42 0.15 7.62 6.93
C VAL A 42 -0.10 8.88 7.75
N GLU A 43 0.35 10.02 7.24
CA GLU A 43 -0.09 11.32 7.77
C GLU A 43 -1.55 11.58 7.37
N GLY A 44 -2.48 11.39 8.30
CA GLY A 44 -3.88 11.70 8.08
C GLY A 44 -4.12 13.21 8.02
N GLN A 45 -4.67 13.70 6.92
CA GLN A 45 -5.22 15.05 6.84
C GLN A 45 -6.75 14.98 6.73
N TRP A 46 -7.43 15.31 7.84
CA TRP A 46 -8.88 15.45 7.87
C TRP A 46 -9.26 16.87 7.43
N ARG A 47 -10.24 17.00 6.52
CA ARG A 47 -10.91 18.26 6.19
C ARG A 47 -12.35 18.23 6.66
#